data_AF-A0A7X5TY73-F1
#
_entry.id   AF-A0A7X5TY73-F1
#
_cell.length_a   1.000
_cell.length_b   1.000
_cell.length_c   1.000
_cell.angle_alpha   90.00
_cell.angle_beta   90.00
_cell.angle_gamma   90.00
#
_symmetry.space_group_name_H-M   'P 1'
#
loop_
_entity.id
_entity.type
_entity.pdbx_description
1 polymer ?
#
loop_
_entity_poly.entity_id
_entity_poly.type
_entity_poly.pdbx_seq_one_letter_code
_entity_poly.pdbx_strand_id
1 'polypeptide(L)'
;MWAGAPQGRFRDRPCSLNAEVHMTDTIARDGKRESSAKRGLSSLQKALFGVLAFFFAIHPVFWYLEFHAGVSHAVASTVLVLVVVGCFATALILPWLPLPDQRDRTKWERLSAMVIVWVFIALIPRFIWELPWLLLFDQIRAGVESGSLWTYMWSPILLGGDARYLNGDPLIVCMEWIALFVGLFEAYALGQFFRNGKRFTSIQLSLIMAGMIVEVTLPAVYFGVEIANNLQSMSSPVEMWVKFVLINVLWCTMPLVTYFWGVRRLTRQDLQVKF
;
A
#
# COMPACT_ATOMS: atom_id res chain seq x y z
N MET A 1 25.79 54.72 30.27
CA MET A 1 26.02 55.66 31.39
C MET A 1 25.33 56.95 31.01
N TRP A 2 24.17 57.28 31.57
CA TRP A 2 23.61 58.64 31.66
C TRP A 2 22.46 58.51 32.66
N ALA A 3 22.66 59.13 33.82
CA ALA A 3 21.79 59.12 34.98
C ALA A 3 21.02 60.45 35.03
N GLY A 4 19.86 60.47 35.72
CA GLY A 4 19.26 61.71 36.21
C GLY A 4 17.72 61.76 36.15
N ALA A 5 17.05 61.18 37.14
CA ALA A 5 15.73 61.62 37.61
C ALA A 5 15.91 62.88 38.52
N PRO A 6 14.89 63.66 38.98
CA PRO A 6 13.55 63.26 39.45
C PRO A 6 12.43 64.29 39.09
N GLN A 7 11.14 64.27 39.48
CA GLN A 7 10.51 64.21 40.81
C GLN A 7 8.97 64.34 40.61
N GLY A 8 8.14 63.72 41.47
CA GLY A 8 6.71 64.02 41.56
C GLY A 8 5.84 62.89 42.15
N ARG A 9 5.71 62.85 43.49
CA ARG A 9 4.82 61.95 44.26
C ARG A 9 3.40 62.52 44.29
N PHE A 10 2.37 61.67 44.39
CA PHE A 10 1.58 61.50 45.62
C PHE A 10 0.70 60.24 45.53
N ARG A 11 0.78 59.41 46.56
CA ARG A 11 -0.12 58.27 46.85
C ARG A 11 -1.38 58.82 47.50
N ASP A 12 -2.51 58.12 47.34
CA ASP A 12 -3.27 57.57 48.47
C ASP A 12 -4.29 56.52 47.97
N ARG A 13 -4.25 55.32 48.57
CA ARG A 13 -5.35 54.34 48.69
C ARG A 13 -5.71 54.27 50.19
N PRO A 14 -6.88 53.76 50.61
CA PRO A 14 -6.98 52.32 50.89
C PRO A 14 -8.36 51.64 50.68
N CYS A 15 -8.29 50.29 50.66
CA CYS A 15 -9.20 49.16 50.99
C CYS A 15 -10.73 49.38 51.20
N SER A 16 -11.64 48.44 50.92
CA SER A 16 -11.66 47.00 51.29
C SER A 16 -12.73 46.17 50.51
N LEU A 17 -12.38 44.97 50.03
CA LEU A 17 -12.85 43.59 50.40
C LEU A 17 -14.25 43.09 49.98
N ASN A 18 -14.22 42.13 49.02
CA ASN A 18 -14.82 40.77 48.96
C ASN A 18 -16.32 40.50 49.20
N ALA A 19 -16.95 39.83 48.22
CA ALA A 19 -17.59 38.51 48.40
C ALA A 19 -18.01 37.87 47.05
N GLU A 20 -17.58 36.63 46.82
CA GLU A 20 -18.04 35.70 45.77
C GLU A 20 -19.46 35.20 46.03
N VAL A 21 -20.27 35.00 44.97
CA VAL A 21 -21.24 33.89 44.88
C VAL A 21 -21.35 33.41 43.42
N HIS A 22 -21.08 32.11 43.23
CA HIS A 22 -21.27 31.29 42.02
C HIS A 22 -22.74 31.25 41.53
N MET A 23 -22.97 30.93 40.23
CA MET A 23 -23.86 29.84 39.75
C MET A 23 -24.52 30.13 38.36
N THR A 24 -24.01 29.38 37.35
CA THR A 24 -24.67 28.83 36.13
C THR A 24 -25.18 29.69 34.96
N ASP A 25 -24.94 29.10 33.78
CA ASP A 25 -25.65 29.23 32.50
C ASP A 25 -25.57 30.59 31.81
N THR A 26 -24.87 30.75 30.68
CA THR A 26 -25.34 30.18 29.42
C THR A 26 -24.19 30.18 28.41
N ILE A 27 -23.70 28.99 28.06
CA ILE A 27 -22.85 28.77 26.89
C ILE A 27 -23.75 28.88 25.66
N ALA A 28 -23.71 30.01 24.96
CA ALA A 28 -24.27 30.12 23.61
C ALA A 28 -23.36 29.36 22.64
N ARG A 29 -23.58 28.04 22.56
CA ARG A 29 -23.10 27.15 21.49
C ARG A 29 -23.84 27.49 20.19
N ASP A 30 -23.48 28.60 19.57
CA ASP A 30 -23.84 28.84 18.17
C ASP A 30 -22.65 28.49 17.28
N GLY A 31 -22.53 27.20 17.10
CA GLY A 31 -21.50 26.54 16.31
C GLY A 31 -22.03 25.16 16.01
N LYS A 32 -23.19 25.11 15.37
CA LYS A 32 -23.70 23.90 14.71
C LYS A 32 -22.58 23.42 13.80
N ARG A 33 -21.79 22.47 14.32
CA ARG A 33 -21.10 21.45 13.55
C ARG A 33 -22.07 21.08 12.44
N GLU A 34 -21.76 21.52 11.23
CA GLU A 34 -22.27 20.89 10.04
C GLU A 34 -22.17 19.40 10.30
N SER A 35 -23.35 18.78 10.31
CA SER A 35 -23.53 17.38 10.51
C SER A 35 -22.43 16.65 9.76
N SER A 36 -21.71 15.78 10.47
CA SER A 36 -20.89 14.72 9.90
C SER A 36 -21.77 13.93 8.92
N ALA A 37 -21.90 14.45 7.70
CA ALA A 37 -22.45 13.72 6.58
C ALA A 37 -21.49 12.56 6.43
N LYS A 38 -21.95 11.35 6.73
CA LYS A 38 -21.22 10.11 6.52
C LYS A 38 -20.77 10.11 5.07
N ARG A 39 -19.55 10.58 4.82
CA ARG A 39 -19.01 10.76 3.48
C ARG A 39 -18.77 9.35 2.96
N GLY A 40 -19.71 8.86 2.16
CA GLY A 40 -19.63 7.53 1.56
C GLY A 40 -18.36 7.37 0.72
N LEU A 41 -18.03 6.12 0.37
CA LEU A 41 -16.89 5.82 -0.50
C LEU A 41 -17.01 6.57 -1.83
N SER A 42 -15.89 7.12 -2.30
CA SER A 42 -15.82 7.74 -3.63
C SER A 42 -16.01 6.70 -4.73
N SER A 43 -16.37 7.15 -5.94
CA SER A 43 -16.46 6.29 -7.13
C SER A 43 -15.17 5.50 -7.40
N LEU A 44 -14.00 6.11 -7.22
CA LEU A 44 -12.71 5.40 -7.32
C LEU A 44 -12.57 4.32 -6.26
N GLN A 45 -12.88 4.62 -5.00
CA GLN A 45 -12.79 3.63 -3.92
C GLN A 45 -13.71 2.45 -4.18
N LYS A 46 -14.96 2.69 -4.61
CA LYS A 46 -15.90 1.63 -4.99
C LYS A 46 -15.35 0.76 -6.12
N ALA A 47 -14.78 1.38 -7.16
CA ALA A 47 -14.17 0.64 -8.27
C ALA A 47 -12.96 -0.19 -7.82
N LEU A 48 -12.09 0.35 -6.98
CA LEU A 48 -10.95 -0.37 -6.40
C LEU A 48 -11.39 -1.55 -5.55
N PHE A 49 -12.45 -1.39 -4.73
CA PHE A 49 -13.04 -2.51 -4.00
C PHE A 49 -13.63 -3.57 -4.93
N GLY A 50 -14.23 -3.17 -6.06
CA GLY A 50 -14.70 -4.09 -7.09
C GLY A 50 -13.56 -4.92 -7.70
N VAL A 51 -12.43 -4.28 -8.05
CA VAL A 51 -11.23 -4.97 -8.55
C VAL A 51 -10.67 -5.92 -7.49
N LEU A 52 -10.60 -5.50 -6.23
CA LEU A 52 -10.12 -6.34 -5.12
C LEU A 52 -11.03 -7.55 -4.90
N ALA A 53 -12.36 -7.35 -4.90
CA ALA A 53 -13.31 -8.44 -4.78
C ALA A 53 -13.19 -9.43 -5.94
N PHE A 54 -13.04 -8.94 -7.16
CA PHE A 54 -12.80 -9.77 -8.34
C PHE A 54 -11.50 -10.56 -8.22
N PHE A 55 -10.40 -9.93 -7.79
CA PHE A 55 -9.12 -10.59 -7.54
C PHE A 55 -9.27 -11.78 -6.58
N PHE A 56 -10.04 -11.69 -5.51
CA PHE A 56 -10.26 -12.84 -4.63
C PHE A 56 -11.22 -13.87 -5.24
N ALA A 57 -12.29 -13.43 -5.90
CA ALA A 57 -13.32 -14.31 -6.45
C ALA A 57 -12.82 -15.22 -7.59
N ILE A 58 -11.79 -14.83 -8.35
CA ILE A 58 -11.25 -15.66 -9.42
C ILE A 58 -10.51 -16.90 -8.91
N HIS A 59 -9.91 -16.87 -7.72
CA HIS A 59 -9.11 -17.99 -7.19
C HIS A 59 -9.92 -19.30 -7.07
N PRO A 60 -11.10 -19.34 -6.42
CA PRO A 60 -11.91 -20.56 -6.37
C PRO A 60 -12.42 -21.01 -7.75
N VAL A 61 -12.61 -20.08 -8.69
CA VAL A 61 -13.00 -20.43 -10.06
C VAL A 61 -11.88 -21.19 -10.76
N PHE A 62 -10.64 -20.68 -10.71
CA PHE A 62 -9.48 -21.34 -11.31
C PHE A 62 -9.13 -22.66 -10.61
N TRP A 63 -9.25 -22.71 -9.28
CA TRP A 63 -9.12 -23.95 -8.52
C TRP A 63 -10.12 -25.01 -9.01
N TYR A 64 -11.39 -24.63 -9.19
CA TYR A 64 -12.42 -25.55 -9.68
C TYR A 64 -12.13 -26.01 -11.12
N LEU A 65 -11.71 -25.10 -12.00
CA LEU A 65 -11.33 -25.45 -13.36
C LEU A 65 -10.20 -26.48 -13.40
N GLU A 66 -9.20 -26.31 -12.54
CA GLU A 66 -8.04 -27.20 -12.47
C GLU A 66 -8.39 -28.57 -11.88
N PHE A 67 -8.98 -28.60 -10.69
CA PHE A 67 -9.18 -29.85 -9.93
C PHE A 67 -10.49 -30.58 -10.24
N HIS A 68 -11.47 -29.92 -10.87
CA HIS A 68 -12.78 -30.51 -11.16
C HIS A 68 -13.18 -30.49 -12.63
N ALA A 69 -12.71 -29.53 -13.43
CA ALA A 69 -13.04 -29.44 -14.86
C ALA A 69 -11.95 -30.00 -15.79
N GLY A 70 -10.82 -30.48 -15.25
CA GLY A 70 -9.75 -31.12 -16.02
C GLY A 70 -8.83 -30.16 -16.78
N VAL A 71 -8.84 -28.86 -16.44
CA VAL A 71 -7.88 -27.91 -17.01
C VAL A 71 -6.50 -28.16 -16.40
N SER A 72 -5.47 -28.33 -17.23
CA SER A 72 -4.11 -28.57 -16.73
C SER A 72 -3.61 -27.39 -15.88
N HIS A 73 -2.82 -27.68 -14.84
CA HIS A 73 -2.20 -26.66 -13.98
C HIS A 73 -1.47 -25.57 -14.78
N ALA A 74 -0.68 -25.94 -15.79
CA ALA A 74 0.08 -24.99 -16.61
C ALA A 74 -0.82 -23.92 -17.26
N VAL A 75 -1.98 -24.34 -17.80
CA VAL A 75 -2.96 -23.43 -18.41
C VAL A 75 -3.69 -22.61 -17.35
N ALA A 76 -4.24 -23.26 -16.31
CA ALA A 76 -5.00 -22.58 -15.27
C ALA A 76 -4.16 -21.52 -14.55
N SER A 77 -2.96 -21.88 -14.10
CA SER A 77 -2.02 -20.98 -13.41
C SER A 77 -1.54 -19.82 -14.29
N THR A 78 -1.23 -20.07 -15.57
CA THR A 78 -0.79 -19.01 -16.49
C THR A 78 -1.89 -18.00 -16.74
N VAL A 79 -3.11 -18.46 -17.01
CA VAL A 79 -4.25 -17.56 -17.24
C VAL A 79 -4.61 -16.82 -15.94
N LEU A 80 -4.59 -17.48 -14.78
CA LEU A 80 -4.81 -16.83 -13.49
C LEU A 80 -3.82 -15.68 -13.27
N VAL A 81 -2.53 -15.89 -13.52
CA VAL A 81 -1.51 -14.85 -13.38
C VAL A 81 -1.78 -13.67 -14.33
N LEU A 82 -2.16 -13.94 -15.58
CA LEU A 82 -2.55 -12.87 -16.52
C LEU A 82 -3.74 -12.05 -16.01
N VAL A 83 -4.75 -12.72 -15.44
CA VAL A 83 -5.90 -12.04 -14.83
C VAL A 83 -5.47 -11.21 -13.62
N VAL A 84 -4.59 -11.74 -12.76
CA VAL A 84 -4.03 -11.02 -11.60
C VAL A 84 -3.26 -9.77 -12.05
N VAL A 85 -2.37 -9.89 -13.03
CA VAL A 85 -1.68 -8.73 -13.61
C VAL A 85 -2.68 -7.74 -14.21
N GLY A 86 -3.73 -8.23 -14.88
CA GLY A 86 -4.84 -7.42 -15.36
C GLY A 86 -5.55 -6.64 -14.25
N CYS A 87 -5.76 -7.25 -13.07
CA CYS A 87 -6.29 -6.58 -11.89
C CYS A 87 -5.37 -5.44 -11.42
N PHE A 88 -4.06 -5.69 -11.32
CA PHE A 88 -3.09 -4.66 -10.92
C PHE A 88 -3.06 -3.49 -11.92
N ALA A 89 -2.97 -3.80 -13.21
CA ALA A 89 -3.01 -2.79 -14.27
C ALA A 89 -4.31 -1.99 -14.24
N THR A 90 -5.46 -2.66 -14.07
CA THR A 90 -6.77 -2.01 -13.95
C THR A 90 -6.79 -1.07 -12.74
N ALA A 91 -6.35 -1.53 -11.57
CA ALA A 91 -6.29 -0.72 -10.36
C ALA A 91 -5.41 0.54 -10.54
N LEU A 92 -4.26 0.42 -11.20
CA LEU A 92 -3.36 1.54 -11.50
C LEU A 92 -3.93 2.51 -12.54
N ILE A 93 -4.74 2.03 -13.49
CA ILE A 93 -5.38 2.85 -14.53
C ILE A 93 -6.63 3.58 -13.98
N LEU A 94 -7.34 3.02 -13.00
CA LEU A 94 -8.59 3.60 -12.47
C LEU A 94 -8.52 5.10 -12.12
N PRO A 95 -7.46 5.63 -11.45
CA PRO A 95 -7.32 7.06 -11.20
C PRO A 95 -7.24 7.95 -12.46
N TRP A 96 -6.92 7.37 -13.61
CA TRP A 96 -6.86 8.07 -14.90
C TRP A 96 -8.19 8.10 -15.65
N LEU A 97 -9.16 7.27 -15.23
CA LEU A 97 -10.47 7.24 -15.85
C LEU A 97 -11.34 8.44 -15.42
N PRO A 98 -12.28 8.89 -16.28
CA PRO A 98 -13.18 10.01 -15.98
C PRO A 98 -14.36 9.59 -15.07
N LEU A 99 -14.06 8.96 -13.93
CA LEU A 99 -15.06 8.59 -12.92
C LEU A 99 -15.79 9.84 -12.40
N PRO A 100 -17.08 9.73 -11.98
CA PRO A 100 -17.91 10.88 -11.63
C PRO A 100 -17.25 11.90 -10.68
N ASP A 101 -16.53 11.43 -9.66
CA ASP A 101 -15.90 12.29 -8.64
C ASP A 101 -14.46 12.71 -9.00
N GLN A 102 -13.98 12.37 -10.20
CA GLN A 102 -12.58 12.53 -10.61
C GLN A 102 -12.38 13.28 -11.92
N ARG A 103 -13.45 13.70 -12.60
CA ARG A 103 -13.37 14.33 -13.94
C ARG A 103 -12.45 15.55 -13.95
N ASP A 104 -12.53 16.38 -12.92
CA ASP A 104 -11.79 17.64 -12.82
C ASP A 104 -10.38 17.49 -12.21
N ARG A 105 -9.91 16.26 -11.94
CA ARG A 105 -8.57 16.04 -11.40
C ARG A 105 -7.50 16.34 -12.45
N THR A 106 -6.52 17.12 -12.04
CA THR A 106 -5.29 17.37 -12.79
C THR A 106 -4.48 16.09 -12.98
N LYS A 107 -3.59 16.06 -13.97
CA LYS A 107 -2.68 14.92 -14.20
C LYS A 107 -1.85 14.56 -12.96
N TRP A 108 -1.42 15.57 -12.19
CA TRP A 108 -0.65 15.36 -10.96
C TRP A 108 -1.49 14.71 -9.85
N GLU A 109 -2.75 15.10 -9.70
CA GLU A 109 -3.66 14.49 -8.71
C GLU A 109 -4.01 13.04 -9.09
N ARG A 110 -4.16 12.75 -10.38
CA ARG A 110 -4.37 11.38 -10.90
C ARG A 110 -3.16 10.49 -10.64
N LEU A 111 -1.95 10.97 -10.97
CA LEU A 111 -0.70 10.28 -10.64
C LEU A 111 -0.56 10.05 -9.14
N SER A 112 -0.91 11.05 -8.32
CA SER A 112 -0.82 10.92 -6.87
C SER A 112 -1.79 9.87 -6.32
N ALA A 113 -3.00 9.80 -6.85
CA ALA A 113 -3.93 8.73 -6.51
C ALA A 113 -3.44 7.35 -6.97
N MET A 114 -2.86 7.24 -8.18
CA MET A 114 -2.23 6.01 -8.67
C MET A 114 -1.09 5.54 -7.76
N VAL A 115 -0.24 6.46 -7.27
CA VAL A 115 0.83 6.12 -6.33
C VAL A 115 0.25 5.59 -5.00
N ILE A 116 -0.81 6.19 -4.46
CA ILE A 116 -1.47 5.64 -3.26
C ILE A 116 -2.05 4.25 -3.55
N VAL A 117 -2.65 4.03 -4.72
CA VAL A 117 -3.11 2.69 -5.14
C VAL A 117 -1.95 1.70 -5.22
N TRP A 118 -0.80 2.11 -5.77
CA TRP A 118 0.39 1.26 -5.80
C TRP A 118 0.85 0.84 -4.41
N VAL A 119 0.91 1.78 -3.46
CA VAL A 119 1.28 1.43 -2.07
C VAL A 119 0.34 0.38 -1.48
N PHE A 120 -0.97 0.44 -1.79
CA PHE A 120 -1.89 -0.66 -1.41
C PHE A 120 -1.57 -1.97 -2.15
N ILE A 121 -1.32 -1.93 -3.46
CA ILE A 121 -0.96 -3.11 -4.26
C ILE A 121 0.33 -3.75 -3.75
N ALA A 122 1.30 -2.97 -3.30
CA ALA A 122 2.54 -3.48 -2.73
C ALA A 122 2.34 -4.07 -1.33
N LEU A 123 1.53 -3.43 -0.48
CA LEU A 123 1.28 -3.90 0.88
C LEU A 123 0.40 -5.15 0.97
N ILE A 124 -0.61 -5.28 0.11
CA ILE A 124 -1.58 -6.38 0.20
C ILE A 124 -0.90 -7.76 0.08
N PRO A 125 -0.07 -8.04 -0.95
CA PRO A 125 0.66 -9.30 -1.05
C PRO A 125 1.57 -9.58 0.15
N ARG A 126 2.23 -8.56 0.72
CA ARG A 126 3.08 -8.75 1.92
C ARG A 126 2.33 -9.37 3.08
N PHE A 127 1.12 -8.87 3.35
CA PHE A 127 0.36 -9.32 4.52
C PHE A 127 -0.58 -10.50 4.23
N ILE A 128 -1.04 -10.67 2.99
CA ILE A 128 -2.02 -11.71 2.62
C ILE A 128 -1.36 -12.91 1.96
N TRP A 129 -0.20 -12.75 1.32
CA TRP A 129 0.49 -13.80 0.57
C TRP A 129 1.84 -14.15 1.22
N GLU A 130 2.73 -13.18 1.41
CA GLU A 130 4.12 -13.42 1.88
C GLU A 130 4.15 -13.79 3.37
N LEU A 131 3.47 -13.02 4.23
CA LEU A 131 3.44 -13.28 5.67
C LEU A 131 2.87 -14.67 6.01
N PRO A 132 1.73 -15.12 5.44
CA PRO A 132 1.29 -16.49 5.65
C PRO A 132 2.29 -17.52 5.10
N TRP A 133 2.91 -17.27 3.95
CA TRP A 133 3.96 -18.15 3.41
C TRP A 133 5.16 -18.29 4.35
N LEU A 134 5.62 -17.19 4.96
CA LEU A 134 6.72 -17.18 5.93
C LEU A 134 6.37 -17.93 7.22
N LEU A 135 5.14 -17.82 7.71
CA LEU A 135 4.73 -18.39 8.99
C LEU A 135 4.19 -19.82 8.89
N LEU A 136 3.59 -20.18 7.75
CA LEU A 136 2.83 -21.42 7.54
C LEU A 136 3.37 -22.20 6.33
N PHE A 137 4.67 -22.09 6.05
CA PHE A 137 5.33 -22.65 4.88
C PHE A 137 4.96 -24.13 4.65
N ASP A 138 5.14 -24.98 5.65
CA ASP A 138 4.90 -26.42 5.54
C ASP A 138 3.42 -26.73 5.24
N GLN A 139 2.49 -26.01 5.87
CA GLN A 139 1.05 -26.19 5.65
C GLN A 139 0.63 -25.70 4.27
N ILE A 140 1.19 -24.58 3.80
CA ILE A 140 0.94 -24.05 2.46
C ILE A 140 1.48 -25.00 1.40
N ARG A 141 2.72 -25.47 1.56
CA ARG A 141 3.33 -26.45 0.66
C ARG A 141 2.49 -27.72 0.57
N ALA A 142 2.16 -28.34 1.70
CA ALA A 142 1.35 -29.55 1.73
C ALA A 142 -0.06 -29.33 1.15
N GLY A 143 -0.65 -28.14 1.36
CA GLY A 143 -1.94 -27.79 0.77
C GLY A 143 -1.85 -27.59 -0.74
N VAL A 144 -0.80 -26.95 -1.26
CA VAL A 144 -0.56 -26.79 -2.70
C VAL A 144 -0.35 -28.15 -3.35
N GLU A 145 0.49 -29.00 -2.78
CA GLU A 145 0.76 -30.36 -3.28
C GLU A 145 -0.49 -31.25 -3.26
N SER A 146 -1.39 -31.06 -2.29
CA SER A 146 -2.65 -31.80 -2.18
C SER A 146 -3.83 -31.17 -2.95
N GLY A 147 -3.65 -30.01 -3.57
CA GLY A 147 -4.71 -29.31 -4.32
C GLY A 147 -5.78 -28.66 -3.45
N SER A 148 -5.44 -28.25 -2.22
CA SER A 148 -6.36 -27.58 -1.30
C SER A 148 -6.75 -26.17 -1.78
N LEU A 149 -8.04 -25.83 -1.71
CA LEU A 149 -8.55 -24.53 -2.19
C LEU A 149 -7.91 -23.34 -1.46
N TRP A 150 -7.74 -23.42 -0.14
CA TRP A 150 -7.26 -22.28 0.65
C TRP A 150 -5.81 -21.90 0.33
N THR A 151 -4.99 -22.85 -0.15
CA THR A 151 -3.59 -22.61 -0.56
C THR A 151 -3.45 -22.29 -2.05
N TYR A 152 -4.55 -22.26 -2.79
CA TYR A 152 -4.49 -22.17 -4.25
C TYR A 152 -3.85 -20.87 -4.74
N MET A 153 -3.91 -19.77 -3.99
CA MET A 153 -3.26 -18.51 -4.39
C MET A 153 -1.73 -18.56 -4.45
N TRP A 154 -1.10 -19.53 -3.78
CA TRP A 154 0.35 -19.77 -3.86
C TRP A 154 0.73 -20.68 -5.02
N SER A 155 -0.21 -21.52 -5.48
CA SER A 155 0.07 -22.58 -6.48
C SER A 155 0.72 -22.07 -7.77
N PRO A 156 0.31 -20.92 -8.37
CA PRO A 156 0.89 -20.50 -9.64
C PRO A 156 2.39 -20.18 -9.55
N ILE A 157 2.83 -19.68 -8.40
CA ILE A 157 4.24 -19.35 -8.15
C ILE A 157 5.01 -20.59 -7.71
N LEU A 158 4.49 -21.34 -6.73
CA LEU A 158 5.21 -22.49 -6.15
C LEU A 158 5.38 -23.65 -7.15
N LEU A 159 4.41 -23.89 -8.03
CA LEU A 159 4.41 -25.05 -8.95
C LEU A 159 4.80 -24.70 -10.40
N GLY A 160 5.32 -23.49 -10.65
CA GLY A 160 5.74 -23.15 -12.01
C GLY A 160 6.33 -21.75 -12.22
N GLY A 161 6.04 -20.81 -11.33
CA GLY A 161 6.64 -19.48 -11.40
C GLY A 161 8.09 -19.48 -10.94
N ASP A 162 8.32 -19.82 -9.68
CA ASP A 162 9.65 -19.83 -9.07
C ASP A 162 9.73 -20.93 -8.02
N ALA A 163 10.36 -22.05 -8.38
CA ALA A 163 10.45 -23.24 -7.55
C ALA A 163 11.20 -23.01 -6.22
N ARG A 164 11.95 -21.91 -6.09
CA ARG A 164 12.63 -21.55 -4.83
C ARG A 164 11.63 -21.26 -3.71
N TYR A 165 10.42 -20.79 -4.04
CA TYR A 165 9.32 -20.65 -3.08
C TYR A 165 8.72 -21.98 -2.64
N LEU A 166 8.87 -23.06 -3.42
CA LEU A 166 8.43 -24.39 -3.02
C LEU A 166 9.47 -25.06 -2.11
N ASN A 167 10.74 -24.75 -2.33
CA ASN A 167 11.87 -25.33 -1.59
C ASN A 167 12.26 -24.54 -0.34
N GLY A 168 11.71 -23.33 -0.15
CA GLY A 168 12.07 -22.47 0.99
C GLY A 168 13.52 -22.01 0.91
N ASP A 169 13.97 -21.61 -0.29
CA ASP A 169 15.34 -21.16 -0.52
C ASP A 169 15.73 -20.05 0.49
N PRO A 170 16.88 -20.16 1.19
CA PRO A 170 17.24 -19.21 2.24
C PRO A 170 17.32 -17.75 1.77
N LEU A 171 17.75 -17.51 0.52
CA LEU A 171 17.81 -16.15 -0.01
C LEU A 171 16.40 -15.59 -0.20
N ILE A 172 15.48 -16.39 -0.78
CA ILE A 172 14.06 -15.98 -0.91
C ILE A 172 13.48 -15.68 0.46
N VAL A 173 13.62 -16.59 1.43
CA VAL A 173 13.11 -16.39 2.79
C VAL A 173 13.65 -15.09 3.42
N CYS A 174 14.95 -14.82 3.28
CA CYS A 174 15.54 -13.57 3.77
C CYS A 174 14.95 -12.33 3.07
N MET A 175 14.77 -12.39 1.76
CA MET A 175 14.22 -11.29 0.97
C MET A 175 12.76 -10.99 1.32
N GLU A 176 11.94 -12.03 1.52
CA GLU A 176 10.55 -11.90 1.95
C GLU A 176 10.46 -11.30 3.36
N TRP A 177 11.33 -11.68 4.30
CA TRP A 177 11.39 -11.02 5.62
C TRP A 177 11.76 -9.54 5.51
N ILE A 178 12.74 -9.19 4.67
CA ILE A 178 13.11 -7.79 4.42
C ILE A 178 11.92 -7.01 3.84
N ALA A 179 11.24 -7.57 2.84
CA ALA A 179 10.05 -6.97 2.23
C ALA A 179 8.95 -6.73 3.27
N LEU A 180 8.70 -7.70 4.15
CA LEU A 180 7.71 -7.59 5.20
C LEU A 180 8.04 -6.47 6.21
N PHE A 181 9.30 -6.39 6.68
CA PHE A 181 9.70 -5.35 7.63
C PHE A 181 9.58 -3.95 7.03
N VAL A 182 9.96 -3.79 5.76
CA VAL A 182 9.73 -2.56 5.01
C VAL A 182 8.23 -2.25 4.92
N GLY A 183 7.42 -3.25 4.57
CA GLY A 183 5.96 -3.15 4.51
C GLY A 183 5.32 -2.68 5.81
N LEU A 184 5.88 -3.01 6.98
CA LEU A 184 5.38 -2.50 8.26
C LEU A 184 5.54 -0.97 8.39
N PHE A 185 6.67 -0.42 7.95
CA PHE A 185 6.90 1.03 7.96
C PHE A 185 5.99 1.75 6.98
N GLU A 186 5.77 1.16 5.80
CA GLU A 186 4.87 1.68 4.79
C GLU A 186 3.40 1.63 5.25
N ALA A 187 2.98 0.52 5.85
CA ALA A 187 1.65 0.36 6.44
C ALA A 187 1.43 1.39 7.56
N TYR A 188 2.43 1.61 8.42
CA TYR A 188 2.39 2.67 9.42
C TYR A 188 2.22 4.05 8.78
N ALA A 189 3.06 4.39 7.79
CA ALA A 189 3.01 5.69 7.11
C ALA A 189 1.66 5.91 6.41
N LEU A 190 1.12 4.89 5.74
CA LEU A 190 -0.18 4.94 5.09
C LEU A 190 -1.35 5.05 6.09
N GLY A 191 -1.27 4.33 7.21
CA GLY A 191 -2.23 4.45 8.31
C GLY A 191 -2.26 5.86 8.88
N GLN A 192 -1.09 6.45 9.14
CA GLN A 192 -0.99 7.83 9.60
C GLN A 192 -1.45 8.84 8.56
N PHE A 193 -1.20 8.59 7.27
CA PHE A 193 -1.70 9.43 6.18
C PHE A 193 -3.22 9.61 6.23
N PHE A 194 -3.98 8.52 6.43
CA PHE A 194 -5.43 8.62 6.57
C PHE A 194 -5.86 9.31 7.86
N ARG A 195 -5.17 9.04 8.98
CA ARG A 195 -5.43 9.71 10.27
C ARG A 195 -5.16 11.22 10.21
N ASN A 196 -4.18 11.63 9.42
CA ASN A 196 -3.76 13.02 9.23
C ASN A 196 -4.55 13.74 8.12
N GLY A 197 -5.73 13.24 7.75
CA GLY A 197 -6.58 13.88 6.74
C GLY A 197 -6.01 13.81 5.32
N LYS A 198 -5.34 12.70 4.99
CA LYS A 198 -4.67 12.45 3.69
C LYS A 198 -3.48 13.38 3.45
N ARG A 199 -2.69 13.59 4.51
CA ARG A 199 -1.46 14.38 4.48
C ARG A 199 -0.33 13.59 5.13
N PHE A 200 0.78 13.45 4.43
CA PHE A 200 2.00 12.89 4.99
C PHE A 200 2.76 13.93 5.81
N THR A 201 3.54 13.48 6.79
CA THR A 201 4.72 14.23 7.25
C THR A 201 5.91 13.89 6.34
N SER A 202 6.97 14.71 6.38
CA SER A 202 8.20 14.42 5.62
C SER A 202 8.77 13.06 6.00
N ILE A 203 8.72 12.69 7.28
CA ILE A 203 9.19 11.38 7.77
C ILE A 203 8.35 10.24 7.18
N GLN A 204 7.02 10.35 7.22
CA GLN A 204 6.13 9.30 6.72
C GLN A 204 6.31 9.07 5.21
N LEU A 205 6.44 10.16 4.45
CA LEU A 205 6.71 10.05 3.01
C LEU A 205 8.10 9.47 2.75
N SER A 206 9.11 9.84 3.53
CA SER A 206 10.46 9.25 3.43
C SER A 206 10.47 7.75 3.75
N LEU A 207 9.63 7.27 4.68
CA LEU A 207 9.49 5.84 4.95
C LEU A 207 8.96 5.07 3.72
N ILE A 208 7.92 5.61 3.07
CA ILE A 208 7.41 5.06 1.80
C ILE A 208 8.52 5.06 0.74
N MET A 209 9.21 6.19 0.57
CA MET A 209 10.28 6.30 -0.43
C MET A 209 11.45 5.34 -0.17
N ALA A 210 11.87 5.18 1.08
CA ALA A 210 12.91 4.23 1.45
C ALA A 210 12.48 2.79 1.13
N GLY A 211 11.21 2.46 1.41
CA GLY A 211 10.64 1.18 1.06
C GLY A 211 10.68 0.90 -0.44
N MET A 212 10.28 1.87 -1.28
CA MET A 212 10.33 1.74 -2.74
C MET A 212 11.73 1.38 -3.29
N ILE A 213 12.82 1.85 -2.66
CA ILE A 213 14.19 1.48 -3.06
C ILE A 213 14.45 0.00 -2.79
N VAL A 214 13.98 -0.51 -1.64
CA VAL A 214 14.06 -1.94 -1.35
C VAL A 214 13.19 -2.73 -2.35
N GLU A 215 11.97 -2.26 -2.63
CA GLU A 215 11.04 -2.92 -3.55
C GLU A 215 11.57 -3.10 -4.97
N VAL A 216 12.38 -2.16 -5.48
CA VAL A 216 13.01 -2.30 -6.80
C VAL A 216 14.28 -3.15 -6.74
N THR A 217 14.96 -3.17 -5.59
CA THR A 217 16.21 -3.93 -5.40
C THR A 217 15.93 -5.43 -5.30
N LEU A 218 14.87 -5.84 -4.61
CA LEU A 218 14.50 -7.26 -4.46
C LEU A 218 14.30 -7.98 -5.81
N PRO A 219 13.42 -7.52 -6.72
CA PRO A 219 13.26 -8.17 -8.02
C PRO A 219 14.55 -8.11 -8.85
N ALA A 220 15.37 -7.05 -8.72
CA ALA A 220 16.66 -7.00 -9.38
C ALA A 220 17.61 -8.12 -8.90
N VAL A 221 17.60 -8.44 -7.61
CA VAL A 221 18.32 -9.61 -7.06
C VAL A 221 17.70 -10.92 -7.55
N TYR A 222 16.37 -11.03 -7.59
CA TYR A 222 15.69 -12.22 -8.14
C TYR A 222 16.10 -12.48 -9.60
N PHE A 223 16.07 -11.45 -10.46
CA PHE A 223 16.55 -11.52 -11.83
C PHE A 223 18.04 -11.84 -11.90
N GLY A 224 18.87 -11.18 -11.11
CA GLY A 224 20.32 -11.36 -11.12
C GLY A 224 20.75 -12.79 -10.76
N VAL A 225 20.14 -13.39 -9.73
CA VAL A 225 20.42 -14.76 -9.31
C VAL A 225 19.91 -15.77 -10.34
N GLU A 226 18.72 -15.56 -10.91
CA GLU A 226 18.22 -16.45 -11.96
C GLU A 226 19.09 -16.39 -13.22
N ILE A 227 19.56 -15.20 -13.63
CA ILE A 227 20.50 -15.07 -14.74
C ILE A 227 21.83 -15.77 -14.42
N ALA A 228 22.37 -15.59 -13.21
CA ALA A 228 23.59 -16.27 -12.78
C ALA A 228 23.47 -17.79 -12.76
N ASN A 229 22.28 -18.31 -12.46
CA ASN A 229 21.96 -19.73 -12.42
C ASN A 229 21.39 -20.27 -13.75
N ASN A 230 21.55 -19.55 -14.86
CA ASN A 230 21.07 -19.96 -16.19
C ASN A 230 19.56 -20.30 -16.25
N LEU A 231 18.73 -19.59 -15.48
CA LEU A 231 17.27 -19.72 -15.43
C LEU A 231 16.78 -21.12 -15.03
N GLN A 232 17.58 -21.86 -14.26
CA GLN A 232 17.30 -23.24 -13.87
C GLN A 232 16.02 -23.42 -13.02
N SER A 233 15.55 -22.37 -12.36
CA SER A 233 14.34 -22.43 -11.52
C SER A 233 13.05 -22.29 -12.34
N MET A 234 13.16 -22.02 -13.65
CA MET A 234 12.02 -21.78 -14.55
C MET A 234 11.60 -23.06 -15.27
N SER A 235 10.31 -23.40 -15.21
CA SER A 235 9.75 -24.59 -15.83
C SER A 235 9.65 -24.51 -17.36
N SER A 236 9.41 -23.31 -17.91
CA SER A 236 9.32 -23.05 -19.35
C SER A 236 9.47 -21.56 -19.68
N PRO A 237 9.77 -21.20 -20.95
CA PRO A 237 9.85 -19.79 -21.36
C PRO A 237 8.55 -19.01 -21.15
N VAL A 238 7.39 -19.65 -21.33
CA VAL A 238 6.09 -18.98 -21.13
C VAL A 238 5.88 -18.68 -19.66
N GLU A 239 6.19 -19.62 -18.77
CA GLU A 239 6.08 -19.42 -17.34
C GLU A 239 7.08 -18.37 -16.83
N MET A 240 8.31 -18.36 -17.37
CA MET A 240 9.27 -17.29 -17.11
C MET A 240 8.72 -15.92 -17.52
N TRP A 241 8.23 -15.74 -18.75
CA TRP A 241 7.75 -14.43 -19.20
C TRP A 241 6.49 -13.97 -18.45
N VAL A 242 5.54 -14.87 -18.21
CA VAL A 242 4.24 -14.51 -17.63
C VAL A 242 4.28 -14.48 -16.11
N LYS A 243 4.84 -15.51 -15.47
CA LYS A 243 4.81 -15.67 -14.01
C LYS A 243 5.98 -14.98 -13.32
N PHE A 244 7.11 -14.84 -14.00
CA PHE A 244 8.28 -14.18 -13.44
C PHE A 244 8.46 -12.75 -13.98
N VAL A 245 8.59 -12.54 -15.30
CA VAL A 245 8.90 -11.20 -15.84
C VAL A 245 7.73 -10.23 -15.67
N LEU A 246 6.53 -10.59 -16.14
CA LEU A 246 5.41 -9.65 -16.27
C LEU A 246 5.00 -9.03 -14.93
N ILE A 247 4.93 -9.85 -13.87
CA ILE A 247 4.59 -9.35 -12.54
C ILE A 247 5.72 -8.47 -11.99
N ASN A 248 6.99 -8.91 -12.11
CA ASN A 248 8.12 -8.18 -11.57
C ASN A 248 8.39 -6.85 -12.29
N VAL A 249 7.99 -6.68 -13.56
CA VAL A 249 8.09 -5.39 -14.26
C VAL A 249 7.33 -4.28 -13.53
N LEU A 250 6.18 -4.59 -12.91
CA LEU A 250 5.46 -3.60 -12.10
C LEU A 250 6.29 -3.20 -10.87
N TRP A 251 6.90 -4.17 -10.20
CA TRP A 251 7.81 -3.95 -9.06
C TRP A 251 9.16 -3.31 -9.48
N CYS A 252 9.55 -3.37 -10.75
CA CYS A 252 10.73 -2.64 -11.25
C CYS A 252 10.42 -1.17 -11.59
N THR A 253 9.16 -0.84 -11.91
CA THR A 253 8.79 0.47 -12.46
C THR A 253 8.06 1.36 -11.46
N MET A 254 7.03 0.84 -10.79
CA MET A 254 6.19 1.63 -9.90
C MET A 254 6.90 2.13 -8.63
N PRO A 255 7.87 1.40 -8.06
CA PRO A 255 8.65 1.94 -6.96
C PRO A 255 9.48 3.16 -7.36
N LEU A 256 10.06 3.17 -8.57
CA LEU A 256 10.77 4.34 -9.10
C LEU A 256 9.83 5.53 -9.31
N VAL A 257 8.64 5.29 -9.89
CA VAL A 257 7.60 6.33 -10.05
C VAL A 257 7.22 6.91 -8.69
N THR A 258 6.98 6.06 -7.70
CA THR A 258 6.60 6.45 -6.34
C THR A 258 7.73 7.22 -5.64
N TYR A 259 8.98 6.79 -5.80
CA TYR A 259 10.15 7.46 -5.24
C TYR A 259 10.28 8.89 -5.78
N PHE A 260 10.30 9.08 -7.10
CA PHE A 260 10.44 10.41 -7.70
C PHE A 260 9.22 11.30 -7.47
N TRP A 261 8.02 10.71 -7.40
CA TRP A 261 6.82 11.41 -6.94
C TRP A 261 7.00 11.94 -5.51
N GLY A 262 7.56 11.13 -4.60
CA GLY A 262 7.86 11.51 -3.23
C GLY A 262 8.90 12.63 -3.13
N VAL A 263 10.02 12.53 -3.88
CA VAL A 263 11.05 13.58 -3.97
C VAL A 263 10.43 14.93 -4.37
N ARG A 264 9.57 14.93 -5.40
CA ARG A 264 8.91 16.16 -5.86
C ARG A 264 7.97 16.75 -4.81
N ARG A 265 7.30 15.92 -4.01
CA ARG A 265 6.43 16.38 -2.93
C ARG A 265 7.21 16.94 -1.75
N LEU A 266 8.30 16.27 -1.34
CA LEU A 266 9.19 16.75 -0.28
C LEU A 266 9.83 18.09 -0.66
N THR A 267 10.37 18.22 -1.87
CA THR A 267 11.01 19.47 -2.32
C THR A 267 10.03 20.65 -2.38
N ARG A 268 8.76 20.39 -2.72
CA ARG A 268 7.72 21.43 -2.81
C ARG A 268 6.91 21.61 -1.52
N GLN A 269 7.17 20.79 -0.49
CA GLN A 269 6.36 20.71 0.72
C GLN A 269 4.85 20.47 0.47
N ASP A 270 4.53 19.89 -0.70
CA ASP A 270 3.18 19.46 -1.08
C ASP A 270 2.94 18.04 -0.57
N LEU A 271 2.62 17.91 0.72
CA LEU A 271 2.45 16.61 1.38
C LEU A 271 0.99 16.15 1.45
N GLN A 272 0.05 16.94 0.95
CA GLN A 272 -1.37 16.59 0.93
C GLN A 272 -1.72 15.89 -0.38
N VAL A 273 -2.46 14.77 -0.29
CA VAL A 273 -2.84 13.98 -1.45
C VAL A 273 -4.36 13.83 -1.51
N LYS A 274 -4.95 14.18 -2.66
CA LYS A 274 -6.37 13.91 -2.93
C LYS A 274 -6.53 12.44 -3.30
N PHE A 275 -6.96 11.62 -2.35
CA PHE A 275 -7.32 10.22 -2.56
C PHE A 275 -8.82 10.02 -2.41
#